data_AF-A0A2K0U5A9-F1
#
_entry.id   AF-A0A2K0U5A9-F1
#
_cell.length_a   1.000
_cell.length_b   1.000
_cell.length_c   1.000
_cell.angle_alpha   90.00
_cell.angle_beta   90.00
_cell.angle_gamma   90.00
#
_symmetry.space_group_name_H-M   'P 1'
#
loop_
_entity.id
_entity.type
_entity.pdbx_description
1 polymer ?
#
loop_
_entity_poly.entity_id
_entity_poly.type
_entity_poly.pdbx_seq_one_letter_code
_entity_poly.pdbx_strand_id
1 'polypeptide(L)'
;MPNVYKKGSGLNLDDDATSINPSGLLTPPRTPSPTPDTATKSDQPPTKEIDPVVLKCRLNLQDGRCGCITKQGKPCKMFTPEKNMTEVDSLIESMVALTQSSVELEDRLRKLAELVHCHFHHYERHVEDRVEKWTPVFPTGDPDTKPSIPLEKQITIALRRDYAHCNNRYCIGKTLKQEDCHCKLHGQKMQNYIKTIDEIIKSVVGSDDSKIECLLKVLAYNGLCDHHQYQSLQHIELWTSRLMEIRSTYQAETKQLADGCTLDGSDVSGTTPQTETVQGSMIRNNTKHDLEDEADSTPIDLASPPPEQYWPDAFDESPFKIIKGRDSTRDRESSYTEIKTNAMLPLEEKLGDLKKGFIYLYTVKGNERFVKIGYTTRSPKTRHEEWKVSCNREPKSLYESSIVPNARRIEALCHAELDHCRTSVFCTGCSIQHIEWFETTPDDAILVIQKWSKWMESHPYTETLLESGVKCALKAEEVKKLDDVDGFMKDLALRFDK
;
A
#
# COMPACT_ATOMS: atom_id res chain seq x y z
N MET A 1 16.31 -36.19 -33.16
CA MET A 1 15.53 -37.30 -33.74
C MET A 1 14.06 -37.09 -33.43
N PRO A 2 13.19 -36.86 -34.44
CA PRO A 2 11.76 -36.61 -34.22
C PRO A 2 10.87 -37.77 -34.72
N ASN A 3 9.77 -38.04 -34.01
CA ASN A 3 8.56 -38.75 -34.49
C ASN A 3 7.42 -37.73 -34.33
N VAL A 4 6.71 -37.22 -35.33
CA VAL A 4 5.98 -37.81 -36.48
C VAL A 4 4.88 -38.78 -36.05
N TYR A 5 3.64 -38.31 -36.06
CA TYR A 5 2.51 -39.04 -36.65
C TYR A 5 1.58 -38.08 -37.39
N LYS A 6 1.47 -38.34 -38.70
CA LYS A 6 0.47 -37.82 -39.65
C LYS A 6 -0.54 -38.93 -39.94
N LYS A 7 -1.81 -38.55 -40.15
CA LYS A 7 -2.81 -39.12 -41.09
C LYS A 7 -4.10 -38.33 -40.84
N GLY A 8 -4.85 -37.78 -41.79
CA GLY A 8 -4.96 -37.90 -43.26
C GLY A 8 -6.46 -37.75 -43.57
N SER A 9 -6.90 -36.68 -44.27
CA SER A 9 -7.45 -36.66 -45.66
C SER A 9 -8.76 -37.46 -45.86
N GLY A 10 -9.83 -36.99 -46.50
CA GLY A 10 -10.09 -35.82 -47.35
C GLY A 10 -11.49 -35.94 -48.02
N LEU A 11 -11.71 -35.18 -49.11
CA LEU A 11 -12.85 -35.09 -50.08
C LEU A 11 -13.72 -33.81 -49.87
N ASN A 12 -13.68 -32.70 -50.67
CA ASN A 12 -13.91 -32.44 -52.12
C ASN A 12 -15.32 -32.87 -52.60
N LEU A 13 -16.15 -32.15 -53.37
CA LEU A 13 -16.08 -30.95 -54.24
C LEU A 13 -17.53 -30.43 -54.51
N ASP A 14 -17.65 -29.11 -54.73
CA ASP A 14 -18.31 -28.38 -55.84
C ASP A 14 -19.81 -28.47 -56.26
N ASP A 15 -20.28 -27.26 -56.61
CA ASP A 15 -21.06 -26.83 -57.79
C ASP A 15 -22.59 -26.61 -57.79
N ASP A 16 -22.91 -25.30 -57.82
CA ASP A 16 -23.65 -24.54 -58.86
C ASP A 16 -25.19 -24.56 -59.03
N ALA A 17 -25.70 -23.30 -59.00
CA ALA A 17 -26.66 -22.64 -59.91
C ALA A 17 -28.11 -23.21 -60.04
N THR A 18 -29.20 -22.47 -60.28
CA THR A 18 -29.47 -21.09 -60.72
C THR A 18 -30.98 -20.79 -60.50
N SER A 19 -31.31 -19.50 -60.29
CA SER A 19 -32.46 -18.75 -60.87
C SER A 19 -33.92 -19.25 -60.73
N ILE A 20 -34.81 -18.37 -60.26
CA ILE A 20 -35.87 -17.69 -61.07
C ILE A 20 -36.75 -16.83 -60.13
N ASN A 21 -36.79 -15.52 -60.42
CA ASN A 21 -37.83 -14.56 -60.00
C ASN A 21 -38.93 -14.57 -61.09
N PRO A 22 -40.21 -14.20 -60.83
CA PRO A 22 -40.56 -12.76 -60.95
C PRO A 22 -41.81 -12.24 -60.17
N SER A 23 -41.70 -10.95 -59.81
CA SER A 23 -42.63 -9.82 -60.02
C SER A 23 -44.10 -9.82 -59.57
N GLY A 24 -44.44 -8.71 -58.90
CA GLY A 24 -45.67 -7.92 -59.09
C GLY A 24 -46.58 -7.85 -57.85
N LEU A 25 -47.29 -6.77 -57.51
CA LEU A 25 -47.47 -5.42 -58.07
C LEU A 25 -48.48 -4.70 -57.11
N LEU A 26 -48.44 -3.36 -57.03
CA LEU A 26 -49.55 -2.43 -56.67
C LEU A 26 -49.82 -1.99 -55.20
N THR A 27 -49.55 -0.70 -54.96
CA THR A 27 -50.22 0.28 -54.04
C THR A 27 -51.61 0.68 -54.58
N PRO A 28 -52.57 1.35 -53.85
CA PRO A 28 -52.48 2.70 -53.20
C PRO A 28 -53.51 2.93 -52.02
N PRO A 29 -53.98 4.15 -51.61
CA PRO A 29 -53.37 5.48 -51.34
C PRO A 29 -53.67 6.13 -49.94
N ARG A 30 -52.99 7.28 -49.70
CA ARG A 30 -53.08 8.41 -48.70
C ARG A 30 -54.38 8.66 -47.89
N THR A 31 -54.39 9.29 -46.69
CA THR A 31 -54.04 10.70 -46.30
C THR A 31 -54.31 10.94 -44.77
N PRO A 32 -54.19 12.13 -44.12
CA PRO A 32 -53.08 13.07 -43.83
C PRO A 32 -52.72 13.22 -42.30
N SER A 33 -51.63 13.93 -42.03
CA SER A 33 -51.09 14.36 -40.71
C SER A 33 -51.94 15.39 -39.95
N PRO A 34 -51.66 15.59 -38.64
CA PRO A 34 -51.18 16.89 -38.17
C PRO A 34 -50.02 16.82 -37.14
N THR A 35 -49.01 17.67 -37.33
CA THR A 35 -48.06 18.18 -36.31
C THR A 35 -48.59 19.53 -35.78
N PRO A 36 -48.02 20.18 -34.72
CA PRO A 36 -46.83 19.84 -33.90
C PRO A 36 -47.08 19.95 -32.39
N ASP A 37 -46.11 19.54 -31.55
CA ASP A 37 -45.61 20.43 -30.50
C ASP A 37 -44.22 19.99 -30.00
N THR A 38 -43.40 21.02 -29.87
CA THR A 38 -41.95 21.00 -29.73
C THR A 38 -41.55 20.79 -28.27
N ALA A 39 -40.91 19.67 -27.95
CA ALA A 39 -40.16 19.50 -26.71
C ALA A 39 -38.68 19.45 -27.05
N THR A 40 -38.01 20.58 -26.81
CA THR A 40 -36.55 20.72 -26.89
C THR A 40 -35.90 19.77 -25.89
N LYS A 41 -35.40 18.63 -26.38
CA LYS A 41 -34.44 17.80 -25.62
C LYS A 41 -33.11 18.53 -25.64
N SER A 42 -32.62 18.88 -24.46
CA SER A 42 -31.22 19.19 -24.25
C SER A 42 -30.45 17.87 -24.42
N ASP A 43 -29.75 17.71 -25.53
CA ASP A 43 -28.86 16.58 -25.79
C ASP A 43 -27.59 16.75 -24.94
N GLN A 44 -27.53 16.09 -23.79
CA GLN A 44 -26.23 15.74 -23.21
C GLN A 44 -25.57 14.67 -24.10
N PRO A 45 -24.29 14.83 -24.47
CA PRO A 45 -23.59 13.81 -25.24
C PRO A 45 -23.49 12.52 -24.42
N PRO A 46 -23.65 11.33 -25.03
CA PRO A 46 -23.58 10.08 -24.32
C PRO A 46 -22.15 9.87 -23.81
N THR A 47 -21.99 9.84 -22.48
CA THR A 47 -20.79 9.28 -21.84
C THR A 47 -20.64 7.84 -22.32
N LYS A 48 -19.66 7.58 -23.18
CA LYS A 48 -19.40 6.24 -23.71
C LYS A 48 -18.93 5.34 -22.57
N GLU A 49 -19.84 4.56 -22.00
CA GLU A 49 -19.50 3.48 -21.09
C GLU A 49 -18.54 2.50 -21.76
N ILE A 50 -17.49 2.10 -21.03
CA ILE A 50 -16.53 1.11 -21.51
C ILE A 50 -17.09 -0.28 -21.24
N ASP A 51 -17.19 -1.12 -22.26
CA ASP A 51 -17.56 -2.53 -22.07
C ASP A 51 -16.68 -3.22 -20.99
N PRO A 52 -17.26 -3.92 -19.99
CA PRO A 52 -16.48 -4.52 -18.89
C PRO A 52 -15.37 -5.47 -19.36
N VAL A 53 -15.60 -6.24 -20.43
CA VAL A 53 -14.60 -7.17 -20.98
C VAL A 53 -13.46 -6.39 -21.61
N VAL A 54 -13.77 -5.31 -22.33
CA VAL A 54 -12.77 -4.38 -22.88
C VAL A 54 -11.98 -3.70 -21.77
N LEU A 55 -12.63 -3.25 -20.69
CA LEU A 55 -11.96 -2.63 -19.55
C LEU A 55 -10.99 -3.61 -18.88
N LYS A 56 -11.44 -4.83 -18.60
CA LYS A 56 -10.61 -5.92 -18.04
C LYS A 56 -9.41 -6.25 -18.94
N CYS A 57 -9.57 -6.18 -20.27
CA CYS A 57 -8.48 -6.33 -21.24
C CYS A 57 -7.46 -5.20 -21.10
N ARG A 58 -7.90 -3.94 -21.11
CA ARG A 58 -7.01 -2.77 -21.02
C ARG A 58 -6.23 -2.72 -19.70
N LEU A 59 -6.84 -3.21 -18.62
CA LEU A 59 -6.20 -3.32 -17.30
C LEU A 59 -5.26 -4.54 -17.18
N ASN A 60 -5.16 -5.39 -18.22
CA ASN A 60 -4.39 -6.64 -18.25
C ASN A 60 -4.79 -7.62 -17.13
N LEU A 61 -6.09 -7.93 -17.03
CA LEU A 61 -6.66 -8.80 -15.98
C LEU A 61 -7.30 -10.09 -16.52
N GLN A 62 -7.11 -10.41 -17.79
CA GLN A 62 -7.85 -11.50 -18.46
C GLN A 62 -7.43 -12.91 -18.01
N ASP A 63 -6.17 -13.10 -17.65
CA ASP A 63 -5.63 -14.42 -17.30
C ASP A 63 -5.58 -14.67 -15.79
N GLY A 64 -6.19 -13.79 -14.99
CA GLY A 64 -6.22 -13.91 -13.52
C GLY A 64 -4.84 -13.87 -12.89
N ARG A 65 -3.85 -13.24 -13.53
CA ARG A 65 -2.50 -13.10 -12.98
C ARG A 65 -2.30 -11.76 -12.28
N CYS A 66 -1.41 -11.80 -11.30
CA CYS A 66 -1.01 -10.63 -10.53
C CYS A 66 -0.46 -9.48 -11.39
N GLY A 67 0.31 -9.77 -12.45
CA GLY A 67 0.74 -8.77 -13.43
C GLY A 67 1.75 -7.71 -12.96
N CYS A 68 2.01 -7.59 -11.65
CA CYS A 68 2.99 -6.67 -11.09
C CYS A 68 4.40 -6.89 -11.65
N ILE A 69 5.16 -5.81 -11.77
CA ILE A 69 6.56 -5.90 -12.18
C ILE A 69 7.40 -6.46 -11.04
N THR A 70 8.01 -7.62 -11.26
CA THR A 70 8.94 -8.24 -10.33
C THR A 70 10.26 -7.48 -10.29
N LYS A 71 11.13 -7.79 -9.31
CA LYS A 71 12.51 -7.25 -9.24
C LYS A 71 13.34 -7.47 -10.52
N GLN A 72 12.94 -8.41 -11.36
CA GLN A 72 13.59 -8.75 -12.62
C GLN A 72 13.01 -7.97 -13.81
N GLY A 73 12.11 -7.02 -13.57
CA GLY A 73 11.43 -6.24 -14.63
C GLY A 73 10.34 -7.01 -15.37
N LYS A 74 10.02 -8.25 -14.97
CA LYS A 74 9.04 -9.11 -15.66
C LYS A 74 7.69 -9.12 -14.94
N PRO A 75 6.55 -9.23 -15.66
CA PRO A 75 5.24 -9.41 -15.04
C PRO A 75 5.16 -10.65 -14.16
N CYS A 76 4.57 -10.49 -12.97
CA CYS A 76 4.34 -11.56 -12.03
C CYS A 76 3.36 -12.58 -12.62
N LYS A 77 3.77 -13.84 -12.65
CA LYS A 77 2.99 -14.94 -13.22
C LYS A 77 2.08 -15.64 -12.20
N MET A 78 2.16 -15.24 -10.92
CA MET A 78 1.35 -15.83 -9.85
C MET A 78 -0.12 -15.50 -10.08
N PHE A 79 -0.96 -16.51 -9.89
CA PHE A 79 -2.41 -16.35 -10.02
C PHE A 79 -3.00 -15.58 -8.83
N THR A 80 -3.97 -14.74 -9.15
CA THR A 80 -4.90 -14.15 -8.21
C THR A 80 -5.74 -15.27 -7.58
N PRO A 81 -5.99 -15.25 -6.26
CA PRO A 81 -6.85 -16.25 -5.64
C PRO A 81 -8.22 -16.32 -6.32
N GLU A 82 -8.70 -17.51 -6.66
CA GLU A 82 -9.95 -17.71 -7.40
C GLU A 82 -11.16 -17.05 -6.71
N LYS A 83 -11.21 -17.11 -5.38
CA LYS A 83 -12.21 -16.43 -4.56
C LYS A 83 -12.28 -14.91 -4.73
N ASN A 84 -11.17 -14.27 -5.17
CA ASN A 84 -11.13 -12.83 -5.40
C ASN A 84 -11.63 -12.49 -6.81
N MET A 85 -11.66 -13.43 -7.76
CA MET A 85 -12.00 -13.15 -9.16
C MET A 85 -13.43 -12.66 -9.32
N THR A 86 -14.38 -13.20 -8.55
CA THR A 86 -15.76 -12.70 -8.54
C THR A 86 -15.85 -11.25 -8.06
N GLU A 87 -15.07 -10.89 -7.03
CA GLU A 87 -15.03 -9.52 -6.51
C GLU A 87 -14.33 -8.58 -7.49
N VAL A 88 -13.29 -9.06 -8.18
CA VAL A 88 -12.63 -8.33 -9.28
C VAL A 88 -13.62 -8.02 -10.39
N ASP A 89 -14.40 -9.00 -10.84
CA ASP A 89 -15.37 -8.81 -11.91
C ASP A 89 -16.48 -7.81 -11.51
N SER A 90 -17.03 -7.93 -10.30
CA SER A 90 -18.00 -6.97 -9.77
C SER A 90 -17.42 -5.54 -9.67
N LEU A 91 -16.15 -5.41 -9.26
CA LEU A 91 -15.50 -4.12 -9.16
C LEU A 91 -15.26 -3.51 -10.55
N ILE A 92 -14.88 -4.31 -11.55
CA ILE A 92 -14.77 -3.86 -12.95
C ILE A 92 -16.11 -3.37 -13.49
N GLU A 93 -17.19 -4.12 -13.28
CA GLU A 93 -18.54 -3.70 -13.67
C GLU A 93 -18.93 -2.35 -13.04
N SER A 94 -18.56 -2.14 -11.78
CA SER A 94 -18.86 -0.89 -11.08
C SER A 94 -18.04 0.33 -11.56
N MET A 95 -17.02 0.11 -12.40
CA MET A 95 -16.10 1.15 -12.86
C MET A 95 -16.31 1.58 -14.31
N VAL A 96 -17.19 0.90 -15.07
CA VAL A 96 -17.34 1.10 -16.53
C VAL A 96 -17.78 2.50 -16.95
N ALA A 97 -18.48 3.21 -16.06
CA ALA A 97 -18.96 4.57 -16.27
C ALA A 97 -18.01 5.64 -15.70
N LEU A 98 -16.93 5.24 -15.01
CA LEU A 98 -16.01 6.16 -14.38
C LEU A 98 -15.09 6.83 -15.40
N THR A 99 -14.68 8.04 -15.03
CA THR A 99 -13.73 8.86 -15.76
C THR A 99 -12.55 9.19 -14.86
N GLN A 100 -11.47 9.73 -15.42
CA GLN A 100 -10.33 10.20 -14.63
C GLN A 100 -10.74 11.27 -13.61
N SER A 101 -11.82 12.01 -13.87
CA SER A 101 -12.38 13.03 -12.97
C SER A 101 -13.33 12.47 -11.92
N SER A 102 -13.65 11.17 -11.95
CA SER A 102 -14.48 10.55 -10.91
C SER A 102 -13.70 10.44 -9.59
N VAL A 103 -14.23 11.06 -8.53
CA VAL A 103 -13.61 11.08 -7.18
C VAL A 103 -13.34 9.67 -6.65
N GLU A 104 -14.22 8.71 -6.97
CA GLU A 104 -14.12 7.33 -6.52
C GLU A 104 -13.19 6.43 -7.36
N LEU A 105 -12.66 6.91 -8.50
CA LEU A 105 -11.88 6.07 -9.41
C LEU A 105 -10.62 5.52 -8.74
N GLU A 106 -9.88 6.38 -8.04
CA GLU A 106 -8.63 6.00 -7.40
C GLU A 106 -8.83 4.93 -6.33
N ASP A 107 -9.80 5.11 -5.44
CA ASP A 107 -10.12 4.14 -4.38
C ASP A 107 -10.55 2.79 -4.96
N ARG A 108 -11.34 2.80 -6.04
CA ARG A 108 -11.73 1.57 -6.74
C ARG A 108 -10.54 0.90 -7.44
N LEU A 109 -9.65 1.66 -8.06
CA LEU A 109 -8.41 1.12 -8.65
C LEU A 109 -7.48 0.53 -7.60
N ARG A 110 -7.37 1.18 -6.43
CA ARG A 110 -6.59 0.69 -5.29
C ARG A 110 -7.14 -0.65 -4.80
N LYS A 111 -8.44 -0.71 -4.54
CA LYS A 111 -9.13 -1.94 -4.14
C LYS A 111 -8.95 -3.04 -5.20
N LEU A 112 -9.06 -2.70 -6.47
CA LEU A 112 -8.86 -3.63 -7.58
C LEU A 112 -7.44 -4.20 -7.56
N ALA A 113 -6.42 -3.36 -7.36
CA ALA A 113 -5.03 -3.76 -7.32
C ALA A 113 -4.76 -4.72 -6.14
N GLU A 114 -5.28 -4.42 -4.96
CA GLU A 114 -5.19 -5.29 -3.77
C GLU A 114 -5.80 -6.67 -4.01
N LEU A 115 -6.96 -6.73 -4.69
CA LEU A 115 -7.63 -7.98 -5.01
C LEU A 115 -6.84 -8.85 -5.99
N VAL A 116 -6.22 -8.24 -7.02
CA VAL A 116 -5.50 -8.98 -8.06
C VAL A 116 -4.06 -9.34 -7.67
N HIS A 117 -3.44 -8.60 -6.75
CA HIS A 117 -2.07 -8.87 -6.36
C HIS A 117 -1.92 -10.21 -5.64
N CYS A 118 -0.84 -10.92 -5.98
CA CYS A 118 -0.46 -12.08 -5.20
C CYS A 118 0.15 -11.64 -3.85
N HIS A 119 0.34 -12.59 -2.95
CA HIS A 119 0.90 -12.33 -1.62
C HIS A 119 2.31 -11.69 -1.64
N PHE A 120 3.04 -11.79 -2.75
CA PHE A 120 4.34 -11.13 -2.94
C PHE A 120 4.26 -9.68 -3.44
N HIS A 121 3.09 -9.20 -3.86
CA HIS A 121 2.92 -7.85 -4.41
C HIS A 121 1.79 -7.06 -3.74
N HIS A 122 1.30 -7.49 -2.58
CA HIS A 122 0.29 -6.77 -1.79
C HIS A 122 0.88 -5.55 -1.03
N TYR A 123 2.07 -5.08 -1.43
CA TYR A 123 2.73 -3.93 -0.82
C TYR A 123 2.15 -2.64 -1.41
N GLU A 124 1.97 -1.62 -0.58
CA GLU A 124 1.41 -0.31 -0.95
C GLU A 124 1.99 0.25 -2.26
N ARG A 125 3.31 0.18 -2.44
CA ARG A 125 3.95 0.62 -3.69
C ARG A 125 3.36 -0.05 -4.93
N HIS A 126 3.24 -1.37 -4.90
CA HIS A 126 2.78 -2.09 -6.10
C HIS A 126 1.33 -1.76 -6.41
N VAL A 127 0.53 -1.48 -5.38
CA VAL A 127 -0.83 -0.98 -5.50
C VAL A 127 -0.82 0.39 -6.18
N GLU A 128 -0.01 1.34 -5.69
CA GLU A 128 0.15 2.67 -6.30
C GLU A 128 0.66 2.61 -7.75
N ASP A 129 1.71 1.81 -8.03
CA ASP A 129 2.25 1.62 -9.38
C ASP A 129 1.17 1.15 -10.37
N ARG A 130 0.26 0.28 -9.90
CA ARG A 130 -0.86 -0.22 -10.69
C ARG A 130 -1.92 0.85 -10.89
N VAL A 131 -2.30 1.56 -9.84
CA VAL A 131 -3.27 2.66 -9.91
C VAL A 131 -2.78 3.70 -10.94
N GLU A 132 -1.53 4.15 -10.85
CA GLU A 132 -0.94 5.11 -11.79
C GLU A 132 -0.99 4.60 -13.24
N LYS A 133 -0.63 3.33 -13.46
CA LYS A 133 -0.67 2.73 -14.80
C LYS A 133 -2.10 2.54 -15.32
N TRP A 134 -3.07 2.34 -14.44
CA TRP A 134 -4.45 2.07 -14.79
C TRP A 134 -5.30 3.32 -14.98
N THR A 135 -5.03 4.42 -14.27
CA THR A 135 -5.77 5.67 -14.40
C THR A 135 -5.90 6.15 -15.87
N PRO A 136 -4.84 6.12 -16.70
CA PRO A 136 -4.92 6.53 -18.11
C PRO A 136 -5.80 5.64 -19.00
N VAL A 137 -6.24 4.47 -18.52
CA VAL A 137 -7.16 3.58 -19.27
C VAL A 137 -8.57 4.16 -19.33
N PHE A 138 -8.94 4.96 -18.33
CA PHE A 138 -10.25 5.59 -18.23
C PHE A 138 -10.31 6.87 -19.07
N PRO A 139 -11.48 7.24 -19.61
CA PRO A 139 -11.65 8.48 -20.34
C PRO A 139 -11.39 9.65 -19.40
N THR A 140 -10.81 10.74 -19.90
CA THR A 140 -10.54 11.93 -19.08
C THR A 140 -11.81 12.49 -18.44
N GLY A 141 -12.96 12.32 -19.10
CA GLY A 141 -14.25 12.85 -18.66
C GLY A 141 -14.60 14.13 -19.42
N ASP A 142 -15.46 14.95 -18.82
CA ASP A 142 -15.78 16.29 -19.31
C ASP A 142 -14.47 17.11 -19.39
N PRO A 143 -14.07 17.61 -20.58
CA PRO A 143 -12.84 18.39 -20.75
C PRO A 143 -12.81 19.67 -19.90
N ASP A 144 -13.97 20.19 -19.49
CA ASP A 144 -14.08 21.35 -18.60
C ASP A 144 -13.94 20.94 -17.13
N THR A 145 -14.14 19.66 -16.81
CA THR A 145 -13.91 19.07 -15.48
C THR A 145 -12.56 18.39 -15.45
N LYS A 146 -11.48 19.18 -15.40
CA LYS A 146 -10.12 18.66 -15.22
C LYS A 146 -10.10 17.74 -13.98
N PRO A 147 -9.53 16.53 -14.05
CA PRO A 147 -9.47 15.65 -12.89
C PRO A 147 -8.72 16.37 -11.77
N SER A 148 -9.45 16.85 -10.76
CA SER A 148 -8.85 17.55 -9.64
C SER A 148 -8.21 16.48 -8.75
N ILE A 149 -6.91 16.32 -8.91
CA ILE A 149 -6.12 15.60 -7.93
C ILE A 149 -6.36 16.33 -6.60
N PRO A 150 -6.81 15.65 -5.53
CA PRO A 150 -7.03 16.31 -4.24
C PRO A 150 -5.79 17.11 -3.82
N LEU A 151 -6.01 18.29 -3.22
CA LEU A 151 -4.94 19.22 -2.86
C LEU A 151 -3.84 18.52 -2.05
N GLU A 152 -4.22 17.67 -1.11
CA GLU A 152 -3.34 16.87 -0.26
C GLU A 152 -2.43 15.96 -1.09
N LYS A 153 -2.98 15.34 -2.14
CA LYS A 153 -2.24 14.47 -3.05
C LYS A 153 -1.31 15.27 -3.95
N GLN A 154 -1.71 16.45 -4.43
CA GLN A 154 -0.82 17.35 -5.18
C GLN A 154 0.39 17.77 -4.34
N ILE A 155 0.16 18.19 -3.09
CA ILE A 155 1.21 18.54 -2.14
C ILE A 155 2.13 17.34 -1.89
N THR A 156 1.56 16.17 -1.64
CA THR A 156 2.31 14.95 -1.40
C THR A 156 3.22 14.60 -2.60
N ILE A 157 2.71 14.73 -3.83
CA ILE A 157 3.48 14.51 -5.07
C ILE A 157 4.58 15.57 -5.21
N ALA A 158 4.31 16.83 -4.91
CA ALA A 158 5.29 17.90 -5.05
C ALA A 158 6.46 17.78 -4.07
N LEU A 159 6.19 17.34 -2.84
CA LEU A 159 7.16 17.19 -1.77
C LEU A 159 7.94 15.86 -1.85
N ARG A 160 7.28 14.81 -2.34
CA ARG A 160 7.95 13.54 -2.64
C ARG A 160 8.69 13.66 -3.96
N ARG A 161 9.78 12.91 -4.06
CA ARG A 161 10.48 12.72 -5.32
C ARG A 161 9.65 11.79 -6.19
N ASP A 162 9.48 12.09 -7.48
CA ASP A 162 8.59 11.42 -8.45
C ASP A 162 8.07 10.06 -7.99
N TYR A 163 6.76 10.00 -7.69
CA TYR A 163 6.04 8.86 -7.14
C TYR A 163 6.35 7.55 -7.86
N ALA A 164 6.54 7.64 -9.18
CA ALA A 164 6.75 6.48 -10.03
C ALA A 164 8.08 5.73 -9.77
N HIS A 165 9.11 6.37 -9.20
CA HIS A 165 10.49 5.82 -9.22
C HIS A 165 11.23 5.86 -7.88
N CYS A 166 10.69 6.51 -6.85
CA CYS A 166 11.40 6.65 -5.57
C CYS A 166 10.69 5.89 -4.45
N ASN A 167 11.29 4.78 -4.02
CA ASN A 167 11.03 4.29 -2.68
C ASN A 167 11.38 5.45 -1.72
N ASN A 168 10.42 6.03 -1.00
CA ASN A 168 10.67 7.05 0.05
C ASN A 168 11.63 6.58 1.17
N ARG A 169 12.18 5.37 1.05
CA ARG A 169 13.19 4.75 1.90
C ARG A 169 14.61 5.22 1.58
N TYR A 170 14.81 6.16 0.67
CA TYR A 170 16.15 6.62 0.30
C TYR A 170 16.26 8.12 0.41
N CYS A 171 17.49 8.57 0.65
CA CYS A 171 17.85 9.97 0.65
C CYS A 171 17.41 10.64 -0.66
N ILE A 172 16.75 11.79 -0.54
CA ILE A 172 16.25 12.55 -1.70
C ILE A 172 17.36 13.27 -2.49
N GLY A 173 18.57 13.35 -1.93
CA GLY A 173 19.72 14.01 -2.54
C GLY A 173 20.27 13.29 -3.77
N LYS A 174 21.10 14.02 -4.51
CA LYS A 174 21.78 13.56 -5.73
C LYS A 174 23.28 13.40 -5.49
N THR A 175 23.90 12.39 -6.08
CA THR A 175 25.36 12.29 -6.08
C THR A 175 25.98 13.37 -6.97
N LEU A 176 27.31 13.54 -6.93
CA LEU A 176 28.03 14.45 -7.84
C LEU A 176 27.78 14.13 -9.33
N LYS A 177 27.42 12.88 -9.65
CA LYS A 177 27.08 12.43 -11.00
C LYS A 177 25.61 12.67 -11.37
N GLN A 178 24.85 13.38 -10.53
CA GLN A 178 23.40 13.57 -10.67
C GLN A 178 22.57 12.27 -10.60
N GLU A 179 23.16 11.21 -10.05
CA GLU A 179 22.48 9.95 -9.77
C GLU A 179 21.79 9.99 -8.41
N ASP A 180 20.88 9.05 -8.18
CA ASP A 180 20.04 9.02 -7.00
C ASP A 180 20.83 8.46 -5.81
N CYS A 181 20.72 9.10 -4.65
CA CYS A 181 21.36 8.57 -3.47
C CYS A 181 20.70 7.24 -3.05
N HIS A 182 21.51 6.21 -2.85
CA HIS A 182 21.04 4.90 -2.37
C HIS A 182 21.15 4.73 -0.85
N CYS A 183 21.50 5.77 -0.10
CA CYS A 183 21.49 5.76 1.37
C CYS A 183 20.05 5.60 1.86
N LYS A 184 19.80 4.58 2.69
CA LYS A 184 18.47 4.31 3.21
C LYS A 184 18.10 5.31 4.30
N LEU A 185 16.87 5.82 4.23
CA LEU A 185 16.18 6.48 5.32
C LEU A 185 15.36 5.42 6.05
N HIS A 186 15.50 5.34 7.36
CA HIS A 186 14.75 4.42 8.20
C HIS A 186 14.61 5.01 9.61
N GLY A 187 13.85 4.34 10.46
CA GLY A 187 13.67 4.69 11.86
C GLY A 187 13.01 6.06 12.05
N GLN A 188 13.46 6.77 13.10
CA GLN A 188 12.95 8.07 13.52
C GLN A 188 12.92 9.05 12.35
N LYS A 189 14.02 9.11 11.58
CA LYS A 189 14.20 10.04 10.47
C LYS A 189 13.13 9.87 9.39
N MET A 190 12.80 8.62 9.05
CA MET A 190 11.74 8.33 8.07
C MET A 190 10.34 8.66 8.61
N GLN A 191 10.08 8.39 9.89
CA GLN A 191 8.80 8.74 10.51
C GLN A 191 8.61 10.26 10.57
N ASN A 192 9.65 10.98 10.97
CA ASN A 192 9.67 12.43 11.01
C ASN A 192 9.44 13.01 9.61
N TYR A 193 10.09 12.45 8.58
CA TYR A 193 9.87 12.83 7.18
C TYR A 193 8.38 12.71 6.77
N ILE A 194 7.74 11.55 7.05
CA ILE A 194 6.31 11.35 6.74
C ILE A 194 5.43 12.32 7.55
N LYS A 195 5.66 12.42 8.87
CA LYS A 195 4.88 13.32 9.76
C LYS A 195 4.97 14.78 9.33
N THR A 196 6.16 15.21 8.88
CA THR A 196 6.36 16.57 8.38
C THR A 196 5.56 16.81 7.10
N ILE A 197 5.48 15.85 6.18
CA ILE A 197 4.60 15.98 4.99
C ILE A 197 3.14 16.17 5.42
N ASP A 198 2.64 15.33 6.32
CA ASP A 198 1.26 15.41 6.81
C ASP A 198 0.98 16.77 7.47
N GLU A 199 1.95 17.32 8.19
CA GLU A 199 1.82 18.64 8.84
C GLU A 199 1.91 19.80 7.85
N ILE A 200 2.71 19.68 6.78
CA ILE A 200 2.74 20.66 5.68
C ILE A 200 1.37 20.70 4.99
N ILE A 201 0.78 19.53 4.70
CA ILE A 201 -0.54 19.44 4.07
C ILE A 201 -1.58 20.23 4.88
N LYS A 202 -1.66 20.00 6.19
CA LYS A 202 -2.56 20.77 7.07
C LYS A 202 -2.26 22.26 7.08
N SER A 203 -0.98 22.64 7.06
CA SER A 203 -0.56 24.05 7.14
C SER A 203 -0.85 24.80 5.84
N VAL A 204 -0.78 24.13 4.68
CA VAL A 204 -1.17 24.70 3.38
C VAL A 204 -2.66 24.99 3.35
N VAL A 205 -3.50 24.07 3.85
CA VAL A 205 -4.95 24.30 3.99
C VAL A 205 -5.23 25.47 4.93
N GLY A 206 -4.46 25.59 6.01
CA GLY A 206 -4.55 26.67 6.99
C GLY A 206 -3.92 28.01 6.58
N SER A 207 -3.22 28.09 5.44
CA SER A 207 -2.55 29.30 4.95
C SER A 207 -1.44 29.87 5.87
N ASP A 208 -0.72 29.02 6.61
CA ASP A 208 0.36 29.42 7.53
C ASP A 208 1.75 29.32 6.86
N ASP A 209 2.17 30.38 6.16
CA ASP A 209 3.41 30.39 5.37
C ASP A 209 4.68 30.30 6.22
N SER A 210 4.68 30.92 7.40
CA SER A 210 5.82 30.85 8.33
C SER A 210 6.04 29.43 8.84
N LYS A 211 4.96 28.71 9.17
CA LYS A 211 5.04 27.31 9.57
C LYS A 211 5.46 26.39 8.41
N ILE A 212 4.98 26.65 7.19
CA ILE A 212 5.39 25.89 6.00
C ILE A 212 6.91 26.01 5.79
N GLU A 213 7.47 27.22 5.86
CA GLU A 213 8.91 27.43 5.70
C GLU A 213 9.73 26.65 6.75
N CYS A 214 9.29 26.68 8.02
CA CYS A 214 9.90 25.89 9.08
C CYS A 214 9.84 24.39 8.78
N LEU A 215 8.66 23.88 8.40
CA LEU A 215 8.44 22.47 8.10
C LEU A 215 9.25 21.99 6.90
N LEU A 216 9.48 22.82 5.87
CA LEU A 216 10.34 22.47 4.74
C LEU A 216 11.80 22.25 5.16
N LYS A 217 12.30 23.03 6.14
CA LYS A 217 13.63 22.81 6.73
C LYS A 217 13.69 21.47 7.47
N VAL A 218 12.64 21.15 8.24
CA VAL A 218 12.49 19.85 8.93
C VAL A 218 12.41 18.71 7.91
N LEU A 219 11.69 18.90 6.82
CA LEU A 219 11.52 17.91 5.76
C LEU A 219 12.85 17.61 5.07
N ALA A 220 13.63 18.64 4.72
CA ALA A 220 14.94 18.49 4.10
C ALA A 220 15.91 17.75 5.02
N TYR A 221 15.97 18.15 6.30
CA TYR A 221 16.82 17.49 7.30
C TYR A 221 16.54 15.99 7.40
N ASN A 222 15.25 15.61 7.45
CA ASN A 222 14.84 14.21 7.56
C ASN A 222 14.90 13.45 6.22
N GLY A 223 14.76 14.13 5.08
CA GLY A 223 14.81 13.54 3.74
C GLY A 223 16.22 13.31 3.19
N LEU A 224 17.24 13.99 3.72
CA LEU A 224 18.62 13.92 3.25
C LEU A 224 19.49 13.07 4.19
N CYS A 225 20.39 12.24 3.67
CA CYS A 225 21.42 11.63 4.51
C CYS A 225 22.51 12.65 4.86
N ASP A 226 23.38 12.31 5.81
CA ASP A 226 24.39 13.24 6.35
C ASP A 226 25.34 13.76 5.26
N HIS A 227 25.63 12.93 4.25
CA HIS A 227 26.45 13.31 3.10
C HIS A 227 25.78 14.32 2.16
N HIS A 228 24.45 14.45 2.19
CA HIS A 228 23.69 15.32 1.28
C HIS A 228 22.96 16.47 2.00
N GLN A 229 23.19 16.68 3.29
CA GLN A 229 22.60 17.81 4.04
C GLN A 229 22.92 19.17 3.40
N TYR A 230 24.05 19.29 2.69
CA TYR A 230 24.41 20.49 1.94
C TYR A 230 23.43 20.84 0.80
N GLN A 231 22.60 19.90 0.34
CA GLN A 231 21.58 20.11 -0.69
C GLN A 231 20.25 20.64 -0.13
N SER A 232 20.14 20.82 1.19
CA SER A 232 18.88 21.21 1.83
C SER A 232 18.27 22.48 1.25
N LEU A 233 19.08 23.53 1.03
CA LEU A 233 18.60 24.80 0.48
C LEU A 233 17.96 24.65 -0.89
N GLN A 234 18.60 23.89 -1.80
CA GLN A 234 18.07 23.64 -3.14
C GLN A 234 16.73 22.92 -3.10
N HIS A 235 16.58 21.93 -2.22
CA HIS A 235 15.31 21.22 -2.05
C HIS A 235 14.22 22.12 -1.47
N ILE A 236 14.55 22.94 -0.47
CA ILE A 236 13.63 23.89 0.14
C ILE A 236 13.12 24.89 -0.90
N GLU A 237 14.00 25.51 -1.69
CA GLU A 237 13.62 26.45 -2.75
C GLU A 237 12.69 25.82 -3.80
N LEU A 238 13.02 24.59 -4.22
CA LEU A 238 12.21 23.84 -5.17
C LEU A 238 10.82 23.54 -4.61
N TRP A 239 10.73 23.06 -3.37
CA TRP A 239 9.46 22.74 -2.74
C TRP A 239 8.61 23.97 -2.47
N THR A 240 9.22 25.05 -1.99
CA THR A 240 8.54 26.35 -1.81
C THR A 240 7.89 26.80 -3.11
N SER A 241 8.62 26.78 -4.22
CA SER A 241 8.09 27.16 -5.54
C SER A 241 6.90 26.29 -5.95
N ARG A 242 7.00 24.96 -5.79
CA ARG A 242 5.91 24.02 -6.11
C ARG A 242 4.67 24.23 -5.25
N LEU A 243 4.85 24.46 -3.95
CA LEU A 243 3.72 24.70 -3.04
C LEU A 243 3.00 26.02 -3.37
N MET A 244 3.72 27.07 -3.74
CA MET A 244 3.11 28.33 -4.20
C MET A 244 2.28 28.13 -5.48
N GLU A 245 2.78 27.35 -6.44
CA GLU A 245 2.06 27.02 -7.67
C GLU A 245 0.77 26.24 -7.38
N ILE A 246 0.84 25.22 -6.53
CA ILE A 246 -0.32 24.43 -6.11
C ILE A 246 -1.36 25.32 -5.41
N ARG A 247 -0.93 26.15 -4.46
CA ARG A 247 -1.82 27.05 -3.71
C ARG A 247 -2.50 28.06 -4.63
N SER A 248 -1.76 28.63 -5.58
CA SER A 248 -2.30 29.58 -6.55
C SER A 248 -3.36 28.93 -7.45
N THR A 249 -3.09 27.71 -7.91
CA THR A 249 -4.02 26.93 -8.73
C THR A 249 -5.29 26.60 -7.96
N TYR A 250 -5.15 26.10 -6.73
CA TYR A 250 -6.28 25.77 -5.86
C TYR A 250 -7.16 26.99 -5.53
N GLN A 251 -6.54 28.16 -5.29
CA GLN A 251 -7.27 29.41 -5.05
C GLN A 251 -8.00 29.91 -6.29
N ALA A 252 -7.45 29.70 -7.50
CA ALA A 252 -8.12 30.07 -8.74
C ALA A 252 -9.34 29.17 -9.00
N GLU A 253 -9.19 27.86 -8.82
CA GLU A 253 -10.27 26.87 -8.98
C GLU A 253 -11.41 27.10 -7.99
N THR A 254 -11.10 27.38 -6.72
CA THR A 254 -12.11 27.67 -5.69
C THR A 254 -12.88 28.97 -5.93
N LYS A 255 -12.22 30.01 -6.47
CA LYS A 255 -12.90 31.25 -6.88
C LYS A 255 -13.84 31.05 -8.08
N GLN A 256 -13.42 30.30 -9.09
CA GLN A 256 -14.27 30.00 -10.25
C GLN A 256 -15.54 29.24 -9.86
N LEU A 257 -15.45 28.31 -8.90
CA LEU A 257 -16.61 27.60 -8.34
C LEU A 257 -17.55 28.53 -7.56
N ALA A 258 -17.02 29.53 -6.85
CA ALA A 258 -17.83 30.51 -6.12
C ALA A 258 -18.57 31.47 -7.06
N ASP A 259 -17.92 31.92 -8.14
CA ASP A 259 -18.49 32.89 -9.09
C ASP A 259 -19.49 32.23 -10.08
N GLY A 260 -19.37 30.93 -10.33
CA GLY A 260 -20.29 30.18 -11.20
C GLY A 260 -21.68 29.89 -10.58
N CYS A 261 -21.85 30.12 -9.27
CA CYS A 261 -23.11 29.92 -8.56
C CYS A 261 -24.03 31.15 -8.56
N THR A 262 -23.62 32.25 -9.19
CA THR A 262 -24.48 33.43 -9.37
C THR A 262 -24.97 33.51 -10.80
N LEU A 263 -26.22 33.06 -11.06
CA LEU A 263 -27.27 33.69 -11.87
C LEU A 263 -28.32 32.67 -12.39
N ASP A 264 -29.53 32.67 -11.81
CA ASP A 264 -30.81 33.14 -12.41
C ASP A 264 -31.96 32.88 -11.39
N GLY A 265 -32.89 33.78 -11.06
CA GLY A 265 -33.21 35.07 -11.64
C GLY A 265 -34.18 35.87 -10.76
N SER A 266 -34.50 37.04 -11.29
CA SER A 266 -35.08 38.24 -10.69
C SER A 266 -36.59 38.18 -10.35
N ASP A 267 -36.99 39.24 -9.63
CA ASP A 267 -38.30 39.93 -9.61
C ASP A 267 -39.27 39.65 -8.46
N VAL A 268 -39.21 40.51 -7.42
CA VAL A 268 -40.39 41.29 -6.97
C VAL A 268 -39.92 42.66 -6.47
N SER A 269 -40.58 43.69 -6.97
CA SER A 269 -40.43 45.10 -6.68
C SER A 269 -40.47 45.49 -5.19
N GLY A 270 -39.64 46.50 -4.88
CA GLY A 270 -40.00 47.70 -4.13
C GLY A 270 -40.64 47.57 -2.75
N THR A 271 -39.95 48.08 -1.72
CA THR A 271 -40.41 49.19 -0.85
C THR A 271 -39.30 49.53 0.15
N THR A 272 -38.87 50.78 0.15
CA THR A 272 -38.06 51.42 1.19
C THR A 272 -38.81 51.37 2.53
N PRO A 273 -38.13 51.14 3.67
CA PRO A 273 -38.14 52.23 4.65
C PRO A 273 -36.83 52.40 5.44
N GLN A 274 -36.43 53.66 5.50
CA GLN A 274 -35.94 54.43 6.65
C GLN A 274 -35.16 53.75 7.79
N THR A 275 -33.98 54.33 7.98
CA THR A 275 -33.23 54.61 9.21
C THR A 275 -34.11 54.79 10.46
N GLU A 276 -33.88 53.96 11.48
CA GLU A 276 -34.13 54.32 12.88
C GLU A 276 -32.95 53.92 13.76
N THR A 277 -32.32 54.97 14.29
CA THR A 277 -31.40 54.98 15.41
C THR A 277 -32.16 54.56 16.67
N VAL A 278 -31.75 53.47 17.32
CA VAL A 278 -32.15 53.21 18.72
C VAL A 278 -30.91 52.96 19.57
N GLN A 279 -30.69 53.95 20.41
CA GLN A 279 -29.78 54.05 21.53
C GLN A 279 -30.27 53.13 22.65
N GLY A 280 -29.47 52.14 23.05
CA GLY A 280 -29.74 51.23 24.17
C GLY A 280 -28.63 51.30 25.20
N SER A 281 -28.89 52.04 26.27
CA SER A 281 -27.99 52.31 27.40
C SER A 281 -28.04 51.19 28.45
N MET A 282 -26.85 50.85 28.97
CA MET A 282 -26.52 50.37 30.33
C MET A 282 -27.33 49.25 30.99
N ILE A 283 -26.65 48.13 31.28
CA ILE A 283 -26.59 47.59 32.66
C ILE A 283 -25.13 47.22 33.00
N ARG A 284 -24.64 47.90 34.03
CA ARG A 284 -23.43 47.65 34.84
C ARG A 284 -23.38 46.21 35.35
N ASN A 285 -22.18 45.63 35.42
CA ASN A 285 -21.74 44.97 36.65
C ASN A 285 -20.23 45.13 36.82
N ASN A 286 -19.88 45.89 37.84
CA ASN A 286 -18.55 46.02 38.41
C ASN A 286 -18.17 44.70 39.09
N THR A 287 -16.97 44.19 38.86
CA THR A 287 -16.17 43.66 39.97
C THR A 287 -14.72 44.03 39.71
N LYS A 288 -14.25 44.98 40.51
CA LYS A 288 -12.87 45.40 40.67
C LYS A 288 -12.14 44.30 41.44
N HIS A 289 -11.01 43.84 40.93
CA HIS A 289 -9.87 43.52 41.78
C HIS A 289 -8.61 43.92 41.02
N ASP A 290 -8.04 45.03 41.47
CA ASP A 290 -6.70 45.49 41.17
C ASP A 290 -5.68 44.45 41.68
N LEU A 291 -4.57 44.26 40.96
CA LEU A 291 -3.19 44.24 41.47
C LEU A 291 -2.22 43.94 40.31
N GLU A 292 -1.59 45.02 39.86
CA GLU A 292 -0.19 45.17 39.43
C GLU A 292 0.62 43.89 39.14
N ASP A 293 1.03 43.73 37.89
CA ASP A 293 2.41 43.33 37.57
C ASP A 293 2.75 43.82 36.15
N GLU A 294 3.54 44.90 36.08
CA GLU A 294 4.30 45.26 34.89
C GLU A 294 5.41 44.22 34.71
N ALA A 295 5.20 43.31 33.76
CA ALA A 295 6.28 42.52 33.17
C ALA A 295 6.40 42.90 31.69
N ASP A 296 7.32 43.82 31.45
CA ASP A 296 8.20 43.92 30.28
C ASP A 296 7.84 42.99 29.11
N SER A 297 6.97 43.49 28.23
CA SER A 297 6.62 42.85 26.96
C SER A 297 7.78 43.00 25.98
N THR A 298 8.84 42.22 26.18
CA THR A 298 9.73 41.88 25.07
C THR A 298 9.02 40.84 24.21
N PRO A 299 8.92 41.03 22.88
CA PRO A 299 8.48 39.96 21.99
C PRO A 299 9.51 38.84 22.13
N ILE A 300 9.14 37.75 22.79
CA ILE A 300 9.92 36.52 22.72
C ILE A 300 9.79 36.08 21.26
N ASP A 301 10.82 36.41 20.49
CA ASP A 301 11.12 35.81 19.21
C ASP A 301 11.28 34.31 19.48
N LEU A 302 10.17 33.57 19.37
CA LEU A 302 10.13 32.12 19.43
C LEU A 302 10.82 31.62 18.16
N ALA A 303 12.15 31.72 18.17
CA ALA A 303 13.02 31.11 17.18
C ALA A 303 12.58 29.64 17.07
N SER A 304 12.08 29.28 15.88
CA SER A 304 11.64 27.91 15.63
C SER A 304 12.77 26.96 15.99
N PRO A 305 12.47 25.83 16.66
CA PRO A 305 13.51 24.91 17.08
C PRO A 305 14.32 24.45 15.86
N PRO A 306 15.62 24.14 16.05
CA PRO A 306 16.43 23.54 15.00
C PRO A 306 15.72 22.31 14.38
N PRO A 307 15.88 22.05 13.07
CA PRO A 307 15.19 20.94 12.39
C PRO A 307 15.32 19.56 13.07
N GLU A 308 16.45 19.33 13.74
CA GLU A 308 16.76 18.10 14.48
C GLU A 308 16.00 17.95 15.80
N GLN A 309 15.47 19.04 16.35
CA GLN A 309 14.72 19.08 17.61
C GLN A 309 13.22 19.31 17.41
N TYR A 310 12.77 19.48 16.16
CA TYR A 310 11.36 19.77 15.86
C TYR A 310 10.43 18.65 16.32
N TRP A 311 10.82 17.39 16.05
CA TRP A 311 10.11 16.22 16.53
C TRP A 311 10.84 15.63 17.74
N PRO A 312 10.12 15.18 18.79
CA PRO A 312 10.74 14.56 19.94
C PRO A 312 11.48 13.27 19.55
N ASP A 313 12.66 13.07 20.11
CA ASP A 313 13.39 11.80 20.02
C ASP A 313 12.71 10.78 20.94
N ALA A 314 11.99 9.85 20.33
CA ALA A 314 11.11 8.91 21.02
C ALA A 314 10.79 7.72 20.11
N PHE A 315 10.77 6.53 20.71
CA PHE A 315 10.32 5.33 20.01
C PHE A 315 8.84 5.40 19.66
N ASP A 316 8.49 4.81 18.54
CA ASP A 316 7.13 4.67 18.07
C ASP A 316 6.40 3.58 18.87
N GLU A 317 5.56 4.02 19.81
CA GLU A 317 4.68 3.18 20.60
C GLU A 317 3.27 3.08 20.00
N SER A 318 3.03 3.68 18.83
CA SER A 318 1.69 3.65 18.21
C SER A 318 1.25 2.22 17.88
N PRO A 319 -0.06 1.94 17.86
CA PRO A 319 -0.58 0.66 17.40
C PRO A 319 -0.12 0.35 15.97
N PHE A 320 0.11 -0.94 15.69
CA PHE A 320 0.45 -1.39 14.34
C PHE A 320 -0.64 -1.05 13.33
N LYS A 321 -0.20 -0.56 12.16
CA LYS A 321 -1.02 -0.46 10.95
C LYS A 321 -1.13 -1.86 10.33
N ILE A 322 -2.16 -2.60 10.73
CA ILE A 322 -2.40 -3.96 10.23
C ILE A 322 -2.97 -3.86 8.81
N ILE A 323 -2.23 -4.39 7.83
CA ILE A 323 -2.70 -4.47 6.43
C ILE A 323 -3.69 -5.63 6.28
N LYS A 324 -3.38 -6.76 6.93
CA LYS A 324 -4.18 -7.97 6.87
C LYS A 324 -3.93 -8.82 8.11
N GLY A 325 -4.96 -9.05 8.90
CA GLY A 325 -5.04 -10.22 9.78
C GLY A 325 -5.53 -11.39 8.93
N ARG A 326 -4.92 -12.58 9.03
CA ARG A 326 -5.62 -13.78 8.57
C ARG A 326 -6.81 -13.99 9.51
N ASP A 327 -7.97 -14.29 8.94
CA ASP A 327 -9.18 -14.56 9.70
C ASP A 327 -8.92 -15.72 10.66
N SER A 328 -9.21 -15.50 11.95
CA SER A 328 -8.92 -16.45 13.05
C SER A 328 -9.71 -17.75 12.94
N THR A 329 -10.65 -17.81 11.99
CA THR A 329 -11.47 -18.97 11.65
C THR A 329 -10.71 -20.05 10.87
N ARG A 330 -9.47 -19.78 10.44
CA ARG A 330 -8.62 -20.82 9.84
C ARG A 330 -8.15 -21.81 10.89
N ASP A 331 -8.59 -23.04 10.73
CA ASP A 331 -8.15 -24.17 11.54
C ASP A 331 -6.61 -24.27 11.54
N ARG A 332 -6.03 -24.63 12.68
CA ARG A 332 -4.62 -24.98 12.84
C ARG A 332 -4.19 -25.99 11.78
N GLU A 333 -5.07 -26.88 11.35
CA GLU A 333 -4.83 -27.87 10.28
C GLU A 333 -4.53 -27.24 8.92
N SER A 334 -5.00 -26.01 8.65
CA SER A 334 -4.70 -25.31 7.38
C SER A 334 -3.21 -25.00 7.21
N SER A 335 -2.44 -24.98 8.31
CA SER A 335 -0.98 -24.82 8.29
C SER A 335 -0.22 -26.06 7.82
N TYR A 336 -0.85 -27.25 7.82
CA TYR A 336 -0.16 -28.52 7.60
C TYR A 336 0.45 -28.64 6.21
N THR A 337 -0.19 -28.05 5.21
CA THR A 337 0.35 -27.99 3.85
C THR A 337 1.64 -27.15 3.80
N GLU A 338 1.67 -26.01 4.49
CA GLU A 338 2.83 -25.13 4.54
C GLU A 338 3.96 -25.73 5.39
N ILE A 339 3.63 -26.40 6.50
CA ILE A 339 4.58 -27.17 7.30
C ILE A 339 5.22 -28.27 6.46
N LYS A 340 4.41 -29.12 5.82
CA LYS A 340 4.91 -30.22 4.96
C LYS A 340 5.79 -29.68 3.85
N THR A 341 5.36 -28.62 3.17
CA THR A 341 6.13 -27.96 2.11
C THR A 341 7.49 -27.49 2.64
N ASN A 342 7.49 -26.73 3.75
CA ASN A 342 8.73 -26.22 4.34
C ASN A 342 9.63 -27.34 4.88
N ALA A 343 9.08 -28.41 5.46
CA ALA A 343 9.89 -29.53 5.96
C ALA A 343 10.54 -30.33 4.81
N MET A 344 9.80 -30.59 3.73
CA MET A 344 10.27 -31.36 2.57
C MET A 344 11.24 -30.59 1.67
N LEU A 345 11.26 -29.26 1.71
CA LEU A 345 12.22 -28.48 0.95
C LEU A 345 13.65 -28.92 1.30
N PRO A 346 14.53 -29.15 0.32
CA PRO A 346 15.92 -29.45 0.63
C PRO A 346 16.59 -28.28 1.36
N LEU A 347 17.56 -28.57 2.20
CA LEU A 347 18.42 -27.55 2.79
C LEU A 347 19.50 -27.16 1.79
N GLU A 348 19.64 -25.86 1.52
CA GLU A 348 20.63 -25.34 0.58
C GLU A 348 21.66 -24.44 1.28
N GLU A 349 22.94 -24.78 1.13
CA GLU A 349 24.06 -24.01 1.71
C GLU A 349 24.07 -22.56 1.24
N LYS A 350 23.82 -22.32 -0.05
CA LYS A 350 23.79 -20.98 -0.65
C LYS A 350 22.68 -20.11 -0.08
N LEU A 351 21.59 -20.72 0.38
CA LEU A 351 20.51 -20.05 1.08
C LEU A 351 20.82 -19.85 2.57
N GLY A 352 21.91 -20.41 3.08
CA GLY A 352 22.28 -20.35 4.49
C GLY A 352 21.46 -21.29 5.36
N ASP A 353 20.73 -22.25 4.78
CA ASP A 353 19.91 -23.21 5.54
C ASP A 353 20.76 -24.13 6.41
N LEU A 354 22.05 -24.32 6.09
CA LEU A 354 22.99 -25.12 6.87
C LEU A 354 23.64 -24.34 8.03
N LYS A 355 23.39 -23.03 8.13
CA LYS A 355 24.01 -22.20 9.17
C LYS A 355 23.36 -22.47 10.52
N LYS A 356 24.22 -22.63 11.54
CA LYS A 356 23.81 -22.58 12.93
C LYS A 356 23.50 -21.14 13.34
N GLY A 357 22.59 -20.96 14.28
CA GLY A 357 22.20 -19.64 14.74
C GLY A 357 21.26 -19.68 15.93
N PHE A 358 20.67 -18.54 16.23
CA PHE A 358 19.72 -18.34 17.31
C PHE A 358 18.34 -18.14 16.70
N ILE A 359 17.32 -18.70 17.35
CA ILE A 359 15.92 -18.28 17.20
C ILE A 359 15.61 -17.36 18.36
N TYR A 360 14.94 -16.26 18.07
CA TYR A 360 14.56 -15.28 19.08
C TYR A 360 13.12 -14.83 18.90
N LEU A 361 12.52 -14.44 20.01
CA LEU A 361 11.17 -13.89 20.11
C LEU A 361 11.24 -12.53 20.78
N TYR A 362 10.54 -11.54 20.23
CA TYR A 362 10.40 -10.25 20.86
C TYR A 362 9.04 -9.63 20.60
N THR A 363 8.67 -8.66 21.43
CA THR A 363 7.53 -7.75 21.20
C THR A 363 8.01 -6.30 21.23
N VAL A 364 7.13 -5.34 21.02
CA VAL A 364 7.42 -3.90 21.14
C VAL A 364 6.33 -3.22 21.96
N LYS A 365 6.70 -2.16 22.66
CA LYS A 365 5.77 -1.41 23.52
C LYS A 365 4.56 -0.88 22.73
N GLY A 366 3.39 -0.92 23.37
CA GLY A 366 2.10 -0.55 22.77
C GLY A 366 1.52 -1.61 21.82
N ASN A 367 2.21 -2.74 21.63
CA ASN A 367 1.82 -3.82 20.72
C ASN A 367 2.09 -5.20 21.34
N GLU A 368 1.94 -5.31 22.66
CA GLU A 368 2.31 -6.48 23.47
C GLU A 368 1.53 -7.75 23.10
N ARG A 369 0.37 -7.61 22.45
CA ARG A 369 -0.44 -8.72 21.93
C ARG A 369 0.19 -9.40 20.70
N PHE A 370 1.20 -8.77 20.11
CA PHE A 370 1.92 -9.31 18.96
C PHE A 370 3.35 -9.68 19.33
N VAL A 371 3.78 -10.83 18.82
CA VAL A 371 5.16 -11.30 18.96
C VAL A 371 5.78 -11.51 17.59
N LYS A 372 7.09 -11.28 17.49
CA LYS A 372 7.86 -11.53 16.28
C LYS A 372 8.88 -12.62 16.50
N ILE A 373 8.87 -13.61 15.61
CA ILE A 373 9.84 -14.71 15.57
C ILE A 373 10.85 -14.42 14.47
N GLY A 374 12.13 -14.45 14.84
CA GLY A 374 13.24 -14.25 13.92
C GLY A 374 14.38 -15.25 14.14
N TYR A 375 15.26 -15.38 13.14
CA TYR A 375 16.57 -16.02 13.32
C TYR A 375 17.74 -15.07 13.06
N THR A 376 18.90 -15.42 13.59
CA THR A 376 20.18 -14.75 13.30
C THR A 376 21.35 -15.70 13.46
N THR A 377 22.40 -15.54 12.66
CA THR A 377 23.68 -16.25 12.84
C THR A 377 24.67 -15.44 13.69
N ARG A 378 24.28 -14.23 14.12
CA ARG A 378 24.98 -13.38 15.10
C ARG A 378 24.24 -13.46 16.44
N SER A 379 24.45 -12.52 17.35
CA SER A 379 23.64 -12.44 18.57
C SER A 379 22.25 -11.83 18.31
N PRO A 380 21.20 -12.29 19.01
CA PRO A 380 19.89 -11.63 19.03
C PRO A 380 19.95 -10.18 19.49
N LYS A 381 20.82 -9.86 20.46
CA LYS A 381 21.04 -8.46 20.89
C LYS A 381 21.44 -7.55 19.73
N THR A 382 22.44 -7.92 18.94
CA THR A 382 22.85 -7.12 17.76
C THR A 382 21.71 -6.97 16.76
N ARG A 383 20.91 -8.03 16.57
CA ARG A 383 19.77 -7.99 15.66
C ARG A 383 18.64 -7.09 16.18
N HIS A 384 18.40 -7.07 17.48
CA HIS A 384 17.45 -6.15 18.12
C HIS A 384 17.88 -4.68 17.95
N GLU A 385 19.16 -4.35 18.11
CA GLU A 385 19.64 -2.96 17.87
C GLU A 385 19.40 -2.51 16.43
N GLU A 386 19.62 -3.38 15.44
CA GLU A 386 19.32 -3.07 14.05
C GLU A 386 17.83 -2.80 13.82
N TRP A 387 16.95 -3.59 14.43
CA TRP A 387 15.51 -3.37 14.34
C TRP A 387 15.06 -2.12 15.09
N LYS A 388 15.67 -1.84 16.24
CA LYS A 388 15.45 -0.62 17.02
C LYS A 388 15.71 0.61 16.16
N VAL A 389 16.86 0.65 15.48
CA VAL A 389 17.24 1.74 14.57
C VAL A 389 16.40 1.76 13.29
N SER A 390 16.09 0.61 12.71
CA SER A 390 15.39 0.56 11.41
C SER A 390 13.90 0.84 11.52
N CYS A 391 13.24 0.34 12.56
CA CYS A 391 11.80 0.45 12.73
C CYS A 391 11.38 1.59 13.67
N ASN A 392 12.34 2.18 14.39
CA ASN A 392 12.11 3.13 15.49
C ASN A 392 11.19 2.58 16.59
N ARG A 393 11.35 1.30 16.92
CA ARG A 393 10.54 0.66 17.97
C ARG A 393 11.46 -0.12 18.88
N GLU A 394 11.32 0.08 20.18
CA GLU A 394 12.16 -0.59 21.15
C GLU A 394 11.77 -2.07 21.29
N PRO A 395 12.66 -3.01 20.91
CA PRO A 395 12.39 -4.42 21.05
C PRO A 395 12.48 -4.85 22.51
N LYS A 396 11.42 -5.48 23.01
CA LYS A 396 11.42 -6.19 24.29
C LYS A 396 11.65 -7.67 24.02
N SER A 397 12.87 -8.14 24.32
CA SER A 397 13.22 -9.56 24.19
C SER A 397 12.33 -10.41 25.10
N LEU A 398 11.75 -11.48 24.55
CA LEU A 398 10.89 -12.42 25.27
C LEU A 398 11.54 -13.80 25.38
N TYR A 399 12.29 -14.22 24.35
CA TYR A 399 12.98 -15.50 24.32
C TYR A 399 14.19 -15.48 23.40
N GLU A 400 15.22 -16.22 23.77
CA GLU A 400 16.42 -16.50 22.97
C GLU A 400 16.78 -17.97 23.15
N SER A 401 16.94 -18.69 22.04
CA SER A 401 17.38 -20.08 22.06
C SER A 401 18.88 -20.21 22.32
N SER A 402 19.35 -21.42 22.62
CA SER A 402 20.74 -21.78 22.37
C SER A 402 21.04 -21.77 20.85
N ILE A 403 22.32 -21.97 20.48
CA ILE A 403 22.69 -22.13 19.08
C ILE A 403 22.10 -23.45 18.55
N VAL A 404 21.19 -23.33 17.59
CA VAL A 404 20.51 -24.46 16.95
C VAL A 404 21.05 -24.69 15.53
N PRO A 405 21.06 -25.95 15.04
CA PRO A 405 21.32 -26.22 13.64
C PRO A 405 20.18 -25.71 12.75
N ASN A 406 20.50 -25.33 11.52
CA ASN A 406 19.51 -24.97 10.50
C ASN A 406 18.49 -23.91 10.95
N ALA A 407 18.95 -22.87 11.65
CA ALA A 407 18.09 -21.87 12.30
C ALA A 407 17.08 -21.22 11.33
N ARG A 408 17.48 -20.94 10.09
CA ARG A 408 16.58 -20.43 9.06
C ARG A 408 15.40 -21.37 8.77
N ARG A 409 15.64 -22.69 8.77
CA ARG A 409 14.58 -23.69 8.56
C ARG A 409 13.64 -23.77 9.76
N ILE A 410 14.18 -23.68 10.97
CA ILE A 410 13.37 -23.64 12.20
C ILE A 410 12.43 -22.43 12.18
N GLU A 411 12.94 -21.24 11.84
CA GLU A 411 12.10 -20.03 11.69
C GLU A 411 10.95 -20.25 10.69
N ALA A 412 11.25 -20.80 9.52
CA ALA A 412 10.25 -21.05 8.48
C ALA A 412 9.15 -22.03 8.95
N LEU A 413 9.52 -23.07 9.71
CA LEU A 413 8.55 -24.02 10.27
C LEU A 413 7.69 -23.39 11.38
N CYS A 414 8.28 -22.55 12.22
CA CYS A 414 7.52 -21.77 13.22
C CYS A 414 6.51 -20.84 12.54
N HIS A 415 6.96 -20.12 11.49
CA HIS A 415 6.09 -19.23 10.72
C HIS A 415 4.96 -20.00 10.02
N ALA A 416 5.23 -21.20 9.52
CA ALA A 416 4.23 -22.05 8.89
C ALA A 416 3.17 -22.51 9.89
N GLU A 417 3.56 -23.03 11.06
CA GLU A 417 2.62 -23.47 12.09
C GLU A 417 1.75 -22.32 12.63
N LEU A 418 2.36 -21.16 12.86
CA LEU A 418 1.67 -19.97 13.37
C LEU A 418 1.03 -19.13 12.25
N ASP A 419 0.97 -19.63 11.02
CA ASP A 419 0.44 -18.87 9.89
C ASP A 419 -1.02 -18.44 10.08
N HIS A 420 -1.81 -19.24 10.81
CA HIS A 420 -3.21 -18.94 11.13
C HIS A 420 -3.39 -17.68 12.00
N CYS A 421 -2.41 -17.32 12.83
CA CYS A 421 -2.40 -16.09 13.63
C CYS A 421 -1.39 -15.04 13.13
N ARG A 422 -0.84 -15.25 11.93
CA ARG A 422 0.15 -14.36 11.31
C ARG A 422 -0.48 -13.05 10.87
N THR A 423 0.15 -11.95 11.25
CA THR A 423 -0.32 -10.59 10.98
C THR A 423 0.69 -9.85 10.11
N SER A 424 0.17 -9.18 9.08
CA SER A 424 0.95 -8.31 8.22
C SER A 424 0.90 -6.86 8.71
N VAL A 425 2.06 -6.30 9.06
CA VAL A 425 2.17 -4.97 9.67
C VAL A 425 2.92 -4.02 8.73
N PHE A 426 2.31 -2.89 8.36
CA PHE A 426 3.04 -1.81 7.71
C PHE A 426 3.80 -0.98 8.76
N CYS A 427 5.13 -0.97 8.70
CA CYS A 427 5.94 -0.16 9.60
C CYS A 427 6.30 1.17 8.93
N THR A 428 5.92 2.27 9.56
CA THR A 428 6.24 3.64 9.10
C THR A 428 7.74 3.96 9.23
N GLY A 429 8.43 3.36 10.21
CA GLY A 429 9.86 3.56 10.43
C GLY A 429 10.75 3.01 9.32
N CYS A 430 10.55 1.77 8.90
CA CYS A 430 11.34 1.17 7.83
C CYS A 430 10.62 1.21 6.46
N SER A 431 9.36 1.67 6.44
CA SER A 431 8.48 1.76 5.26
C SER A 431 8.40 0.44 4.48
N ILE A 432 8.37 -0.67 5.21
CA ILE A 432 8.10 -2.00 4.67
C ILE A 432 6.99 -2.68 5.47
N GLN A 433 6.37 -3.65 4.82
CA GLN A 433 5.46 -4.57 5.47
C GLN A 433 6.27 -5.71 6.09
N HIS A 434 6.16 -5.85 7.40
CA HIS A 434 6.65 -6.99 8.15
C HIS A 434 5.61 -8.09 8.13
N ILE A 435 6.06 -9.31 7.82
CA ILE A 435 5.22 -10.50 7.78
C ILE A 435 5.58 -11.48 8.90
N GLU A 436 6.51 -11.13 9.79
CA GLU A 436 6.99 -12.01 10.84
C GLU A 436 6.31 -11.75 12.20
N TRP A 437 5.16 -11.05 12.22
CA TRP A 437 4.39 -10.79 13.43
C TRP A 437 3.24 -11.78 13.58
N PHE A 438 2.96 -12.18 14.81
CA PHE A 438 1.94 -13.18 15.17
C PHE A 438 1.11 -12.67 16.34
N GLU A 439 -0.22 -12.79 16.24
CA GLU A 439 -1.16 -12.48 17.31
C GLU A 439 -1.35 -13.73 18.18
N THR A 440 -0.42 -13.95 19.11
CA THR A 440 -0.39 -15.12 19.98
C THR A 440 0.31 -14.79 21.30
N THR A 441 0.11 -15.62 22.32
CA THR A 441 0.83 -15.45 23.58
C THR A 441 2.33 -15.75 23.41
N PRO A 442 3.22 -15.11 24.19
CA PRO A 442 4.63 -15.45 24.19
C PRO A 442 4.89 -16.93 24.49
N ASP A 443 4.17 -17.51 25.45
CA ASP A 443 4.35 -18.90 25.87
C ASP A 443 4.04 -19.88 24.72
N ASP A 444 2.93 -19.67 24.00
CA ASP A 444 2.57 -20.50 22.85
C ASP A 444 3.63 -20.41 21.74
N ALA A 445 4.13 -19.21 21.46
CA ALA A 445 5.19 -19.02 20.47
C ALA A 445 6.50 -19.69 20.89
N ILE A 446 6.86 -19.63 22.18
CA ILE A 446 8.03 -20.31 22.74
C ILE A 446 7.91 -21.83 22.59
N LEU A 447 6.74 -22.41 22.88
CA LEU A 447 6.50 -23.84 22.70
C LEU A 447 6.71 -24.28 21.25
N VAL A 448 6.21 -23.49 20.28
CA VAL A 448 6.45 -23.76 18.86
C VAL A 448 7.94 -23.72 18.52
N ILE A 449 8.67 -22.69 18.97
CA ILE A 449 10.11 -22.55 18.74
C ILE A 449 10.87 -23.76 19.32
N GLN A 450 10.57 -24.14 20.56
CA GLN A 450 11.25 -25.25 21.24
C GLN A 450 10.98 -26.59 20.54
N LYS A 451 9.74 -26.84 20.14
CA LYS A 451 9.35 -28.06 19.41
C LYS A 451 10.13 -28.21 18.10
N TRP A 452 10.18 -27.17 17.27
CA TRP A 452 10.89 -27.23 15.99
C TRP A 452 12.41 -27.27 16.16
N SER A 453 12.94 -26.63 17.21
CA SER A 453 14.36 -26.72 17.57
C SER A 453 14.75 -28.15 17.94
N LYS A 454 13.98 -28.79 18.84
CA LYS A 454 14.21 -30.19 19.24
C LYS A 454 14.08 -31.16 18.06
N TRP A 455 13.09 -30.97 17.18
CA TRP A 455 12.99 -31.78 15.96
C TRP A 455 14.22 -31.62 15.06
N MET A 456 14.71 -30.39 14.88
CA MET A 456 15.92 -30.15 14.07
C MET A 456 17.18 -30.78 14.69
N GLU A 457 17.30 -30.80 16.02
CA GLU A 457 18.38 -31.47 16.75
C GLU A 457 18.37 -33.00 16.59
N SER A 458 17.25 -33.60 16.19
CA SER A 458 17.20 -35.03 15.80
C SER A 458 17.87 -35.31 14.45
N HIS A 459 18.40 -34.28 13.79
CA HIS A 459 19.03 -34.33 12.46
C HIS A 459 18.11 -34.99 11.42
N PRO A 460 16.95 -34.40 11.11
CA PRO A 460 15.95 -35.02 10.23
C PRO A 460 16.36 -35.02 8.74
N TYR A 461 17.48 -34.38 8.40
CA TYR A 461 18.02 -34.29 7.05
C TYR A 461 19.29 -35.12 6.88
N THR A 462 19.49 -35.64 5.67
CA THR A 462 20.70 -36.37 5.25
C THR A 462 21.33 -35.69 4.04
N GLU A 463 22.66 -35.67 4.03
CA GLU A 463 23.44 -35.08 2.95
C GLU A 463 23.24 -35.84 1.64
N THR A 464 22.99 -35.10 0.57
CA THR A 464 22.98 -35.59 -0.81
C THR A 464 24.04 -34.81 -1.59
N LEU A 465 25.10 -35.49 -1.99
CA LEU A 465 26.16 -34.91 -2.81
C LEU A 465 25.63 -34.67 -4.22
N LEU A 466 25.63 -33.42 -4.66
CA LEU A 466 25.33 -33.01 -6.04
C LEU A 466 26.49 -32.16 -6.57
N GLU A 467 26.68 -32.19 -7.89
CA GLU A 467 27.73 -31.41 -8.59
C GLU A 467 27.65 -29.89 -8.31
N SER A 468 26.48 -29.39 -7.86
CA SER A 468 26.21 -27.97 -7.62
C SER A 468 26.43 -27.50 -6.17
N GLY A 469 26.89 -28.36 -5.27
CA GLY A 469 27.09 -28.11 -3.83
C GLY A 469 26.30 -29.07 -2.93
N VAL A 470 26.48 -28.91 -1.61
CA VAL A 470 25.81 -29.75 -0.61
C VAL A 470 24.32 -29.43 -0.55
N LYS A 471 23.48 -30.45 -0.75
CA LYS A 471 22.02 -30.36 -0.61
C LYS A 471 21.57 -31.43 0.38
N CYS A 472 20.96 -31.05 1.49
CA CYS A 472 20.46 -32.04 2.44
C CYS A 472 18.96 -32.28 2.19
N ALA A 473 18.59 -33.53 1.95
CA ALA A 473 17.20 -33.94 1.76
C ALA A 473 16.64 -34.49 3.07
N LEU A 474 15.33 -34.38 3.26
CA LEU A 474 14.66 -34.95 4.42
C LEU A 474 14.77 -36.49 4.38
N LYS A 475 15.07 -37.12 5.52
CA LYS A 475 15.19 -38.58 5.64
C LYS A 475 13.89 -39.29 5.24
N ALA A 476 13.98 -40.48 4.65
CA ALA A 476 12.82 -41.21 4.15
C ALA A 476 11.78 -41.53 5.25
N GLU A 477 12.24 -41.83 6.46
CA GLU A 477 11.38 -42.05 7.62
C GLU A 477 10.62 -40.78 8.05
N GLU A 478 11.24 -39.61 7.94
CA GLU A 478 10.60 -38.32 8.24
C GLU A 478 9.62 -37.92 7.14
N VAL A 479 9.95 -38.20 5.87
CA VAL A 479 9.01 -38.05 4.74
C VAL A 479 7.76 -38.88 4.96
N LYS A 480 7.90 -40.16 5.36
CA LYS A 480 6.77 -41.04 5.64
C LYS A 480 5.90 -40.54 6.80
N LYS A 481 6.51 -39.97 7.85
CA LYS A 481 5.75 -39.34 8.95
C LYS A 481 4.93 -38.15 8.46
N LEU A 482 5.48 -37.33 7.56
CA LEU A 482 4.77 -36.18 6.98
C LEU A 482 3.67 -36.55 5.98
N ASP A 483 3.47 -37.82 5.65
CA ASP A 483 2.28 -38.25 4.90
C ASP A 483 1.01 -38.20 5.76
N ASP A 484 1.16 -38.33 7.08
CA ASP A 484 0.13 -38.05 8.08
C ASP A 484 0.61 -36.87 8.96
N VAL A 485 0.42 -35.64 8.46
CA VAL A 485 0.91 -34.44 9.16
C VAL A 485 0.24 -34.29 10.53
N ASP A 486 -1.04 -34.65 10.66
CA ASP A 486 -1.74 -34.60 11.95
C ASP A 486 -1.08 -35.55 12.97
N GLY A 487 -0.88 -36.81 12.59
CA GLY A 487 -0.17 -37.79 13.41
C GLY A 487 1.25 -37.34 13.75
N PHE A 488 1.97 -36.77 12.79
CA PHE A 488 3.30 -36.21 13.00
C PHE A 488 3.30 -35.05 14.00
N MET A 489 2.35 -34.11 13.89
CA MET A 489 2.27 -32.96 14.80
C MET A 489 1.90 -33.39 16.22
N LYS A 490 1.03 -34.40 16.37
CA LYS A 490 0.69 -35.02 17.67
C LYS A 490 1.89 -35.74 18.28
N ASP A 491 2.62 -36.52 17.48
CA ASP A 491 3.85 -37.20 17.89
C ASP A 491 4.95 -36.22 18.32
N LEU A 492 5.12 -35.12 17.58
CA LEU A 492 6.04 -34.04 17.95
C LEU A 492 5.67 -33.40 19.30
N ALA A 493 4.39 -33.10 19.53
CA ALA A 493 3.96 -32.55 20.82
C ALA A 493 4.26 -33.53 21.97
N LEU A 494 3.89 -34.80 21.82
CA LEU A 494 4.09 -35.83 22.84
C LEU A 494 5.57 -36.12 23.16
N ARG A 495 6.45 -36.06 22.16
CA ARG A 495 7.89 -36.30 22.35
C ARG A 495 8.59 -35.19 23.11
N PHE A 496 8.04 -33.98 23.08
CA PHE A 496 8.77 -32.79 23.46
C PHE A 496 8.09 -31.95 24.56
N ASP A 497 6.91 -32.36 25.02
CA ASP A 497 6.20 -31.87 26.23
C ASP A 497 6.64 -32.58 27.55
N LYS A 498 7.65 -33.46 27.47
CA LYS A 498 8.39 -33.98 28.63
C LYS A 498 9.76 -33.31 28.71
#